data_AF-A0A0A7HUS6-F1
#
_entry.id   AF-A0A0A7HUS6-F1
#
_cell.length_a   1.000
_cell.length_b   1.000
_cell.length_c   1.000
_cell.angle_alpha   90.00
_cell.angle_beta   90.00
_cell.angle_gamma   90.00
#
_symmetry.space_group_name_H-M   'P 1'
#
loop_
_entity.id
_entity.type
_entity.pdbx_description
1 polymer ?
#
loop_
_entity_poly.entity_id
_entity_poly.type
_entity_poly.pdbx_seq_one_letter_code
_entity_poly.pdbx_strand_id
1 'polypeptide(L)'
;ASIGGNICTASPISDLNPLWIAARAEFRIVDGKGNIRTCPAEKFFLGYRKVDMASSEILHSVFLPWNKQYEFVKEFKQAHRRDDDIAIVNAGMRVLLEQRDTRWVVSDASVVYGGVAPVPLFAYKTKLFLIGKNWNKELMQGA
;
A
#
# COMPACT_ATOMS: atom_id res chain seq x y z
N ALA A 1 -7.49 -10.31 16.75
CA ALA A 1 -6.67 -9.90 15.60
C ALA A 1 -5.66 -8.83 16.05
N SER A 2 -4.46 -8.79 15.48
CA SER A 2 -3.50 -7.70 15.70
C SER A 2 -3.01 -7.14 14.36
N ILE A 3 -2.56 -5.89 14.35
CA ILE A 3 -1.98 -5.25 13.15
C ILE A 3 -0.80 -6.07 12.64
N GLY A 4 0.13 -6.41 13.53
CA GLY A 4 1.30 -7.21 13.16
C GLY A 4 0.95 -8.61 12.67
N GLY A 5 -0.04 -9.26 13.28
CA GLY A 5 -0.53 -10.56 12.82
C GLY A 5 -1.11 -10.48 11.40
N ASN A 6 -1.89 -9.44 11.08
CA ASN A 6 -2.43 -9.24 9.73
C ASN A 6 -1.30 -9.03 8.70
N ILE A 7 -0.32 -8.18 9.01
CA ILE A 7 0.83 -7.88 8.15
C ILE A 7 1.66 -9.15 7.93
N CYS A 8 2.13 -9.79 9.00
CA CYS A 8 3.02 -10.95 8.91
C CYS A 8 2.35 -12.21 8.36
N THR A 9 1.01 -12.33 8.45
CA THR A 9 0.27 -13.41 7.78
C THR A 9 0.39 -13.33 6.26
N ALA A 10 0.60 -12.12 5.71
CA ALA A 10 0.80 -11.87 4.28
C ALA A 10 -0.24 -12.58 3.39
N SER A 11 -1.52 -12.49 3.80
CA SER A 11 -2.63 -13.00 3.01
C SER A 11 -2.78 -12.18 1.72
N PRO A 12 -2.89 -12.81 0.53
CA PRO A 12 -3.11 -12.09 -0.74
C PRO A 12 -4.38 -11.24 -0.78
N ILE A 13 -5.36 -11.59 0.05
CA ILE A 13 -6.66 -10.93 0.21
C ILE A 13 -6.73 -10.07 1.49
N SER A 14 -5.59 -9.76 2.12
CA SER A 14 -5.60 -8.83 3.25
C SER A 14 -6.13 -7.47 2.83
N ASP A 15 -7.10 -6.94 3.57
CA ASP A 15 -7.64 -5.60 3.32
C ASP A 15 -6.65 -4.47 3.64
N LEU A 16 -5.71 -4.71 4.56
CA LEU A 16 -4.80 -3.65 5.03
C LEU A 16 -3.47 -3.62 4.27
N ASN A 17 -2.99 -4.75 3.76
CA ASN A 17 -1.66 -4.81 3.14
C ASN A 17 -1.51 -3.89 1.91
N PRO A 18 -2.48 -3.82 0.98
CA PRO A 18 -2.42 -2.84 -0.11
C PRO A 18 -2.39 -1.39 0.39
N LEU A 19 -3.11 -1.10 1.48
CA LEU A 19 -3.17 0.24 2.06
C LEU A 19 -1.84 0.64 2.72
N TRP A 20 -1.18 -0.26 3.44
CA TRP A 20 0.14 0.00 4.02
C TRP A 20 1.17 0.35 2.94
N ILE A 21 1.15 -0.37 1.82
CA ILE A 21 2.03 -0.11 0.69
C ILE A 21 1.69 1.24 0.05
N ALA A 22 0.41 1.47 -0.26
CA ALA A 22 -0.03 2.70 -0.91
C ALA A 22 0.28 3.94 -0.06
N ALA A 23 0.11 3.85 1.26
CA ALA A 23 0.39 4.92 2.22
C ALA A 23 1.89 5.10 2.54
N ARG A 24 2.79 4.36 1.88
CA ARG A 24 4.25 4.44 2.08
C ARG A 24 4.65 4.16 3.53
N ALA A 25 3.97 3.20 4.17
CA ALA A 25 4.29 2.80 5.53
C ALA A 25 5.66 2.12 5.62
N GLU A 26 6.27 2.23 6.79
CA GLU A 26 7.54 1.59 7.11
C GLU A 26 7.36 0.65 8.29
N PHE A 27 7.98 -0.52 8.22
CA PHE A 27 7.91 -1.55 9.25
C PHE A 27 9.24 -1.61 9.99
N ARG A 28 9.21 -1.37 11.31
CA ARG A 28 10.37 -1.58 12.19
C ARG A 28 10.38 -3.03 12.66
N ILE A 29 11.48 -3.70 12.39
CA ILE A 29 11.72 -5.11 12.68
C ILE A 29 12.88 -5.17 13.67
N VAL A 30 12.76 -6.00 14.69
CA VAL A 30 13.80 -6.19 15.72
C VAL A 30 14.16 -7.67 15.83
N ASP A 31 15.45 -7.96 16.01
CA ASP A 31 15.93 -9.32 16.25
C ASP A 31 16.01 -9.65 17.76
N GLY A 32 16.29 -10.91 18.09
CA GLY A 32 16.47 -11.35 19.48
C GLY A 32 17.67 -10.73 20.22
N LYS A 33 18.54 -9.97 19.54
CA LYS A 33 19.66 -9.22 20.13
C LYS A 33 19.34 -7.74 20.33
N GLY A 34 18.16 -7.28 19.90
CA GLY A 34 17.74 -5.89 19.97
C GLY A 34 18.22 -5.03 18.79
N ASN A 35 18.80 -5.61 17.73
CA ASN A 35 19.13 -4.85 16.52
C ASN A 35 17.85 -4.49 15.78
N ILE A 36 17.76 -3.25 15.31
CA ILE A 36 16.57 -2.72 14.65
C ILE A 36 16.88 -2.41 13.19
N ARG A 37 16.02 -2.86 12.29
CA ARG A 37 16.00 -2.42 10.89
C ARG A 37 14.61 -1.94 10.48
N THR A 38 14.58 -1.15 9.43
CA THR A 38 13.34 -0.66 8.82
C THR A 38 13.18 -1.26 7.43
N CYS A 39 11.98 -1.73 7.10
CA CYS A 39 11.62 -2.23 5.78
C CYS A 39 10.39 -1.46 5.26
N PRO A 40 10.46 -0.82 4.07
CA PRO A 40 9.27 -0.23 3.45
C PRO A 40 8.22 -1.31 3.18
N ALA A 41 6.94 -1.00 3.40
CA ALA A 41 5.84 -1.94 3.17
C ALA A 41 5.84 -2.52 1.74
N GLU A 42 6.24 -1.72 0.75
CA GLU A 42 6.39 -2.10 -0.66
C GLU A 42 7.37 -3.27 -0.88
N LYS A 43 8.38 -3.42 -0.03
CA LYS A 43 9.43 -4.45 -0.16
C LYS A 43 9.23 -5.63 0.80
N PHE A 44 8.23 -5.55 1.67
CA PHE A 44 8.08 -6.50 2.77
C PHE A 44 7.45 -7.83 2.34
N PHE A 45 6.61 -7.85 1.30
CA PHE A 45 5.90 -9.06 0.85
C PHE A 45 6.68 -9.73 -0.29
N LEU A 46 7.30 -10.87 0.00
CA LEU A 46 8.23 -11.55 -0.91
C LEU A 46 7.60 -12.66 -1.74
N GLY A 47 6.43 -13.14 -1.34
CA GLY A 47 5.70 -14.22 -2.01
C GLY A 47 4.46 -14.63 -1.23
N TYR A 48 3.78 -15.68 -1.71
CA TYR A 48 2.58 -16.19 -1.07
C TYR A 48 2.85 -16.53 0.41
N ARG A 49 2.23 -15.78 1.33
CA ARG A 49 2.41 -15.89 2.78
C ARG A 49 3.88 -15.84 3.24
N LYS A 50 4.73 -15.13 2.49
CA LYS A 50 6.16 -14.97 2.77
C LYS A 50 6.49 -13.49 2.90
N VAL A 51 7.15 -13.14 4.00
CA VAL A 51 7.57 -11.77 4.30
C VAL A 51 9.07 -11.66 4.46
N ASP A 52 9.59 -10.44 4.34
CA ASP A 52 10.98 -10.09 4.59
C ASP A 52 11.28 -10.04 6.10
N MET A 53 11.26 -11.20 6.75
CA MET A 53 11.68 -11.39 8.13
C MET A 53 12.42 -12.72 8.31
N ALA A 54 13.52 -12.70 9.05
CA ALA A 54 14.20 -13.90 9.51
C ALA A 54 13.43 -14.56 10.67
N SER A 55 13.74 -15.83 10.95
CA SER A 55 13.10 -16.58 12.04
C SER A 55 13.36 -16.02 13.44
N SER A 56 14.43 -15.24 13.61
CA SER A 56 14.79 -14.58 14.87
C SER A 56 14.26 -13.15 14.99
N GLU A 57 13.47 -12.69 14.01
CA GLU A 57 12.96 -11.33 13.95
C GLU A 57 11.47 -11.26 14.28
N ILE A 58 11.05 -10.14 14.85
CA ILE A 58 9.64 -9.80 15.07
C ILE A 58 9.33 -8.41 14.49
N LEU A 59 8.08 -8.23 14.04
CA LEU A 59 7.58 -6.91 13.68
C LEU A 59 7.31 -6.11 14.95
N HIS A 60 8.16 -5.12 15.23
CA HIS A 60 8.11 -4.33 16.46
C HIS A 60 7.06 -3.22 16.37
N SER A 61 7.05 -2.45 15.28
CA SER A 61 6.11 -1.36 15.10
C SER A 61 5.89 -1.01 13.63
N VAL A 62 4.76 -0.36 13.34
CA VAL A 62 4.44 0.19 12.02
C VAL A 62 4.49 1.71 12.11
N PHE A 63 5.23 2.33 11.20
CA PHE A 63 5.24 3.77 11.01
C PHE A 63 4.37 4.10 9.79
N LEU A 64 3.26 4.81 10.04
CA LEU A 64 2.39 5.36 9.01
C LEU A 64 2.67 6.86 8.91
N PRO A 65 3.16 7.37 7.76
CA PRO A 65 3.41 8.80 7.61
C PRO A 65 2.10 9.59 7.61
N TRP A 66 2.14 10.80 8.14
CA TRP A 66 1.05 11.77 7.97
C TRP A 66 0.95 12.21 6.52
N ASN A 67 -0.28 12.45 6.07
CA ASN A 67 -0.54 13.03 4.75
C ASN A 67 0.03 14.44 4.69
N LYS A 68 0.67 14.76 3.57
CA LYS A 68 1.06 16.12 3.21
C LYS A 68 -0.17 16.93 2.76
N GLN A 69 -0.01 18.24 2.64
CA GLN A 69 -1.01 19.08 1.99
C GLN A 69 -1.25 18.56 0.56
N TYR A 70 -2.53 18.43 0.18
CA TYR A 70 -2.98 17.86 -1.09
C TYR A 70 -2.55 16.41 -1.34
N GLU A 71 -2.27 15.65 -0.28
CA GLU A 71 -2.11 14.21 -0.32
C GLU A 71 -3.40 13.52 0.11
N PHE A 72 -3.88 12.62 -0.74
CA PHE A 72 -5.12 11.88 -0.52
C PHE A 72 -4.84 10.38 -0.57
N VAL A 73 -5.45 9.65 0.36
CA VAL A 73 -5.37 8.19 0.44
C VAL A 73 -6.78 7.64 0.49
N LYS A 74 -7.05 6.57 -0.26
CA LYS A 74 -8.35 5.92 -0.25
C LYS A 74 -8.22 4.41 -0.41
N GLU A 75 -9.01 3.71 0.41
CA GLU A 75 -9.21 2.28 0.39
C GLU A 75 -10.49 1.88 -0.36
N PHE A 76 -10.44 0.70 -0.98
CA PHE A 76 -11.59 0.07 -1.64
C PHE A 76 -11.61 -1.42 -1.33
N LYS A 77 -12.81 -1.98 -1.16
CA LYS A 77 -13.03 -3.42 -0.98
C LYS A 77 -14.29 -3.83 -1.73
N GLN A 78 -14.19 -4.92 -2.48
CA GLN A 78 -15.33 -5.61 -3.07
C GLN A 78 -15.38 -7.05 -2.55
N ALA A 79 -16.55 -7.48 -2.08
CA ALA A 79 -16.82 -8.83 -1.59
C ALA A 79 -18.24 -9.27 -1.99
N HIS A 80 -18.63 -10.52 -1.69
CA HIS A 80 -19.99 -11.01 -1.97
C HIS A 80 -21.03 -10.41 -1.02
N ARG A 81 -20.62 -10.15 0.22
CA ARG A 81 -21.40 -9.46 1.25
C ARG A 81 -20.64 -8.23 1.72
N ARG A 82 -21.40 -7.22 2.15
CA ARG A 82 -20.83 -5.95 2.61
C ARG A 82 -20.01 -6.12 3.89
N ASP A 83 -20.52 -6.92 4.81
CA ASP A 83 -19.96 -7.12 6.14
C ASP A 83 -19.43 -8.55 6.31
N ASP A 84 -18.35 -8.69 7.08
CA ASP A 84 -17.72 -9.96 7.45
C ASP A 84 -17.48 -10.93 6.28
N ASP A 85 -16.85 -10.43 5.23
CA ASP A 85 -16.57 -11.22 4.04
C ASP A 85 -15.13 -11.05 3.54
N ILE A 86 -14.67 -12.08 2.85
CA ILE A 86 -13.37 -12.12 2.21
C ILE A 86 -13.41 -11.24 0.96
N ALA A 87 -12.40 -10.38 0.79
CA ALA A 87 -12.28 -9.57 -0.41
C ALA A 87 -12.11 -10.47 -1.65
N ILE A 88 -12.90 -10.19 -2.68
CA ILE A 88 -12.66 -10.66 -4.05
C ILE A 88 -11.46 -9.88 -4.60
N VAL A 89 -11.56 -8.54 -4.53
CA VAL A 89 -10.49 -7.60 -4.83
C VAL A 89 -10.60 -6.44 -3.85
N ASN A 90 -9.45 -5.92 -3.43
CA ASN A 90 -9.36 -4.68 -2.66
C ASN A 90 -8.21 -3.82 -3.20
N ALA A 91 -8.18 -2.55 -2.80
CA ALA A 91 -7.15 -1.63 -3.25
C ALA A 91 -6.81 -0.58 -2.18
N GLY A 92 -5.54 -0.21 -2.14
CA GLY A 92 -5.04 1.00 -1.51
C GLY A 92 -4.56 1.95 -2.61
N MET A 93 -5.07 3.18 -2.60
CA MET A 93 -4.69 4.20 -3.56
C MET A 93 -4.23 5.47 -2.85
N ARG A 94 -3.21 6.12 -3.39
CA ARG A 94 -2.61 7.35 -2.87
C ARG A 94 -2.31 8.29 -4.03
N VAL A 95 -2.61 9.57 -3.89
CA VAL A 95 -2.17 10.61 -4.83
C VAL A 95 -1.69 11.83 -4.05
N LEU A 96 -0.57 12.39 -4.48
CA LEU A 96 -0.08 13.70 -4.05
C LEU A 96 -0.26 14.64 -5.24
N LEU A 97 -0.98 15.73 -5.01
CA LEU A 97 -1.21 16.75 -6.01
C LEU A 97 -0.37 17.99 -5.71
N GLU A 98 0.02 18.68 -6.76
CA GLU A 98 0.64 20.00 -6.67
C GLU A 98 -0.10 20.96 -7.59
N GLN A 99 -0.21 22.20 -7.16
CA GLN A 99 -0.79 23.25 -7.97
C GLN A 99 0.31 23.86 -8.86
N ARG A 100 0.13 23.78 -10.18
CA ARG A 100 0.96 24.46 -11.17
C ARG A 100 0.08 25.40 -11.98
N ASP A 101 0.28 26.69 -11.79
CA ASP A 101 -0.58 27.75 -12.32
C ASP A 101 -2.05 27.54 -11.89
N THR A 102 -2.96 27.35 -12.84
CA THR A 102 -4.38 27.09 -12.63
C THR A 102 -4.74 25.59 -12.62
N ARG A 103 -3.75 24.70 -12.69
CA ARG A 103 -3.95 23.24 -12.85
C ARG A 103 -3.43 22.45 -11.67
N TRP A 104 -4.09 21.31 -11.41
CA TRP A 104 -3.60 20.29 -10.48
C TRP A 104 -2.84 19.23 -11.26
N VAL A 105 -1.62 18.93 -10.82
CA VAL A 105 -0.74 17.94 -11.44
C VAL A 105 -0.42 16.86 -10.41
N VAL A 106 -0.35 15.60 -10.86
CA VAL A 106 0.07 14.49 -10.01
C VAL A 106 1.57 14.56 -9.79
N SER A 107 2.02 14.84 -8.57
CA SER A 107 3.45 14.85 -8.24
C SER A 107 3.95 13.47 -7.82
N ASP A 108 3.12 12.66 -7.17
CA ASP A 108 3.40 11.25 -6.87
C ASP A 108 2.09 10.46 -6.72
N ALA A 109 2.11 9.17 -7.05
CA ALA A 109 0.96 8.29 -6.91
C ALA A 109 1.35 6.88 -6.42
N SER A 110 0.38 6.16 -5.85
CA SER A 110 0.51 4.74 -5.52
C SER A 110 -0.83 4.06 -5.74
N VAL A 111 -0.83 2.95 -6.48
CA VAL A 111 -2.02 2.15 -6.76
C VAL A 111 -1.65 0.70 -6.50
N VAL A 112 -2.27 0.10 -5.49
CA VAL A 112 -1.92 -1.24 -5.01
C VAL A 112 -3.18 -2.06 -4.86
N TYR A 113 -3.17 -3.28 -5.38
CA TYR A 113 -4.32 -4.19 -5.34
C TYR A 113 -4.02 -5.43 -4.48
N GLY A 114 -5.04 -5.96 -3.81
CA GLY A 114 -5.05 -7.33 -3.28
C GLY A 114 -6.09 -8.18 -4.00
N GLY A 115 -6.00 -9.50 -3.83
CA GLY A 115 -6.88 -10.49 -4.48
C GLY A 115 -6.57 -10.79 -5.96
N VAL A 116 -5.64 -10.05 -6.59
CA VAL A 116 -5.31 -10.18 -8.03
C VAL A 116 -3.96 -10.87 -8.30
N ALA A 117 -3.16 -11.13 -7.26
CA ALA A 117 -1.85 -11.77 -7.35
C ALA A 117 -1.50 -12.47 -6.01
N PRO A 118 -0.47 -13.33 -5.96
CA PRO A 118 -0.06 -14.02 -4.72
C PRO A 118 0.47 -13.10 -3.60
N VAL A 119 0.76 -11.84 -3.91
CA VAL A 119 1.12 -10.75 -3.00
C VAL A 119 0.38 -9.50 -3.45
N PRO A 120 0.27 -8.45 -2.60
CA PRO A 120 -0.25 -7.17 -3.07
C PRO A 120 0.47 -6.70 -4.34
N LEU A 121 -0.28 -6.40 -5.38
CA LEU A 121 0.23 -6.00 -6.68
C LEU A 121 0.34 -4.48 -6.75
N PHE A 122 1.57 -3.97 -6.79
CA PHE A 122 1.82 -2.55 -7.08
C PHE A 122 1.70 -2.31 -8.59
N ALA A 123 0.75 -1.49 -9.01
CA ALA A 123 0.57 -1.09 -10.42
C ALA A 123 1.63 -0.06 -10.86
N TYR A 124 2.89 -0.49 -10.94
CA TYR A 124 4.04 0.38 -11.16
C TYR A 124 3.98 1.15 -12.49
N LYS A 125 3.52 0.48 -13.56
CA LYS A 125 3.33 1.13 -14.87
C LYS A 125 2.29 2.25 -14.81
N THR A 126 1.18 2.02 -14.12
CA THR A 126 0.14 3.03 -13.90
C THR A 126 0.66 4.19 -13.05
N LYS A 127 1.40 3.93 -11.96
CA LYS A 127 2.07 5.00 -11.19
C LYS A 127 2.92 5.89 -12.08
N LEU A 128 3.80 5.31 -12.91
CA LEU A 128 4.66 6.07 -13.81
C LEU A 128 3.87 6.87 -14.86
N PHE A 129 2.77 6.31 -15.36
CA PHE A 129 1.89 7.02 -16.28
C PHE A 129 1.22 8.24 -15.63
N LEU A 130 0.77 8.12 -14.37
CA LEU A 130 0.04 9.19 -13.69
C LEU A 130 0.92 10.41 -13.37
N ILE A 131 2.17 10.19 -12.95
CA ILE A 131 3.08 11.25 -12.50
C ILE A 131 3.32 12.27 -13.63
N GLY A 132 3.20 13.55 -13.28
CA GLY A 132 3.39 14.69 -14.19
C GLY A 132 2.18 15.03 -15.06
N LYS A 133 1.09 14.26 -14.99
CA LYS A 133 -0.15 14.54 -15.75
C LYS A 133 -1.13 15.41 -14.97
N ASN A 134 -1.97 16.13 -15.70
CA ASN A 134 -3.05 16.94 -15.13
C ASN A 134 -4.11 16.03 -14.52
N TRP A 135 -4.58 16.36 -13.31
CA TRP A 135 -5.64 15.64 -12.62
C TRP A 135 -7.01 15.97 -13.21
N ASN A 136 -7.38 15.29 -14.30
CA ASN A 136 -8.62 15.51 -15.05
C ASN A 136 -9.25 14.19 -15.55
N LYS A 137 -10.34 14.30 -16.30
CA LYS A 137 -11.10 13.13 -16.79
C LYS A 137 -10.32 12.35 -17.84
N GLU A 138 -9.54 13.02 -18.68
CA GLU A 138 -8.70 12.41 -19.69
C GLU A 138 -7.61 11.53 -19.05
N LEU A 139 -7.02 11.99 -17.94
CA LEU A 139 -6.07 11.19 -17.15
C LEU A 139 -6.73 9.90 -16.65
N MET A 140 -7.93 10.01 -16.07
CA MET A 140 -8.68 8.87 -15.54
C MET A 140 -8.96 7.81 -16.60
N GLN A 141 -9.28 8.22 -17.85
CA GLN A 141 -9.58 7.28 -18.93
C GLN A 141 -8.33 6.57 -19.48
N GLY A 142 -7.16 7.19 -19.35
CA GLY A 142 -5.90 6.62 -19.86
C GLY A 142 -5.12 5.79 -18.84
N ALA A 143 -5.48 5.86 -17.56
CA ALA A 143 -4.80 5.16 -16.46
C ALA A 143 -5.28 3.71 -16.32
#